data_AF-A0A0G0MBN2-F1
#
_entry.id   AF-A0A0G0MBN2-F1
#
_cell.length_a   1.000
_cell.length_b   1.000
_cell.length_c   1.000
_cell.angle_alpha   90.00
_cell.angle_beta   90.00
_cell.angle_gamma   90.00
#
_symmetry.space_group_name_H-M   'P 1'
#
loop_
_entity.id
_entity.type
_entity.pdbx_description
1 polymer ?
#
loop_
_entity_poly.entity_id
_entity_poly.type
_entity_poly.pdbx_seq_one_letter_code
_entity_poly.pdbx_strand_id
1 'polypeptide(L)' 'MPSKDGFETLKELKENERTKNIPVIVVTAVEDAENIAKVRKLGAEKIINKNDLDKTDFIELAKKYL' A
#
# COMPACT_ATOMS: atom_id res chain seq x y z
N MET A 1 -5.23 -11.56 4.17
CA MET A 1 -5.49 -12.58 3.13
C MET A 1 -4.88 -13.88 3.62
N PRO A 2 -5.63 -14.98 3.75
CA PRO A 2 -5.12 -16.21 4.36
C PRO A 2 -4.09 -16.96 3.49
N SER A 3 -4.02 -16.66 2.19
CA SER A 3 -3.15 -17.39 1.24
C SER A 3 -2.16 -16.52 0.49
N LYS A 4 -2.32 -15.19 0.49
CA LYS A 4 -1.50 -14.27 -0.28
C LYS A 4 -1.06 -13.09 0.57
N ASP A 5 0.22 -12.77 0.46
CA ASP A 5 0.83 -11.70 1.23
C ASP A 5 0.67 -10.34 0.51
N GLY A 6 0.55 -9.26 1.29
CA GLY A 6 0.39 -7.90 0.74
C GLY A 6 1.60 -7.48 -0.10
N PHE A 7 2.79 -7.95 0.26
CA PHE A 7 4.02 -7.70 -0.48
C PHE A 7 4.03 -8.36 -1.86
N GLU A 8 3.60 -9.61 -1.96
CA GLU A 8 3.53 -10.35 -3.22
C GLU A 8 2.52 -9.69 -4.17
N THR A 9 1.36 -9.31 -3.63
CA THR A 9 0.32 -8.60 -4.37
C THR A 9 0.83 -7.27 -4.90
N LEU A 10 1.53 -6.47 -4.08
CA LEU A 10 2.12 -5.20 -4.52
C LEU A 10 3.14 -5.42 -5.64
N LYS A 11 3.99 -6.44 -5.50
CA LYS A 11 4.99 -6.79 -6.50
C LYS A 11 4.33 -7.13 -7.84
N GLU A 12 3.33 -8.00 -7.87
CA GLU A 12 2.64 -8.37 -9.11
C GLU A 12 1.93 -7.18 -9.77
N LEU A 13 1.30 -6.31 -8.96
CA LEU A 13 0.67 -5.10 -9.47
C LEU A 13 1.67 -4.17 -10.15
N LYS A 14 2.89 -4.07 -9.60
CA LYS A 14 3.94 -3.20 -10.14
C LYS A 14 4.75 -3.83 -11.28
N GLU A 15 4.82 -5.15 -11.35
CA GLU A 15 5.47 -5.86 -12.47
C GLU A 15 4.56 -5.99 -13.70
N ASN A 16 3.24 -5.90 -13.54
CA ASN A 16 2.30 -6.02 -14.65
C ASN A 16 2.12 -4.68 -15.41
N GLU A 17 2.43 -4.68 -16.71
CA GLU A 17 2.30 -3.54 -17.64
C GLU A 17 0.96 -2.80 -17.56
N ARG A 18 -0.14 -3.52 -17.32
CA ARG A 18 -1.49 -2.95 -17.26
C ARG A 18 -1.78 -2.24 -15.94
N THR A 19 -1.10 -2.61 -14.86
CA THR A 19 -1.38 -2.13 -13.50
C THR A 19 -0.23 -1.36 -12.86
N LYS A 20 0.97 -1.37 -13.45
CA LYS A 20 2.19 -0.76 -12.86
C LYS A 20 2.05 0.72 -12.52
N ASN A 21 1.27 1.44 -13.31
CA ASN A 21 1.02 2.88 -13.15
C ASN A 21 -0.07 3.20 -12.13
N ILE A 22 -0.82 2.21 -11.64
CA ILE A 22 -1.87 2.43 -10.64
C ILE A 22 -1.19 2.76 -9.30
N PRO A 23 -1.53 3.87 -8.64
CA PRO A 23 -1.01 4.19 -7.31
C PRO A 23 -1.52 3.17 -6.29
N VAL A 24 -0.62 2.57 -5.52
CA VAL A 24 -0.96 1.57 -4.49
C VAL A 24 -0.59 2.13 -3.13
N ILE A 25 -1.58 2.16 -2.23
CA ILE A 25 -1.42 2.61 -0.85
C ILE A 25 -1.48 1.38 0.04
N VAL A 26 -0.47 1.21 0.89
CA VAL A 26 -0.38 0.08 1.81
C VAL A 26 -0.80 0.52 3.20
N VAL A 27 -1.80 -0.17 3.76
CA VAL A 27 -2.27 0.02 5.13
C VAL A 27 -1.80 -1.17 5.96
N THR A 28 -0.99 -0.92 6.98
CA THR A 28 -0.38 -1.97 7.82
C THR A 28 -0.57 -1.66 9.30
N ALA A 29 -0.73 -2.70 10.13
CA ALA A 29 -0.70 -2.54 11.59
C ALA A 29 0.73 -2.65 12.17
N VAL A 30 1.71 -3.00 11.33
CA VAL A 30 3.10 -3.23 11.71
C VAL A 30 3.96 -2.09 11.18
N GLU A 31 4.72 -1.47 12.08
CA GLU A 31 5.62 -0.33 11.80
C GLU A 31 7.09 -0.72 11.75
N ASP A 32 7.38 -2.02 11.65
CA ASP A 32 8.75 -2.49 11.57
C ASP A 32 9.47 -1.88 10.36
N ALA A 33 10.66 -1.33 10.61
CA ALA A 33 11.43 -0.59 9.61
C ALA A 33 11.78 -1.45 8.39
N GLU A 34 11.97 -2.76 8.57
CA GLU A 34 12.28 -3.67 7.48
C GLU A 34 11.07 -3.82 6.53
N ASN A 35 9.87 -3.97 7.10
CA ASN A 35 8.64 -4.03 6.34
C ASN A 35 8.37 -2.72 5.58
N ILE A 36 8.56 -1.57 6.22
CA ILE A 36 8.41 -0.26 5.58
C ILE A 36 9.40 -0.11 4.42
N ALA A 37 10.67 -0.46 4.62
CA ALA A 37 11.69 -0.39 3.59
C ALA A 37 11.37 -1.31 2.39
N LYS A 38 10.86 -2.52 2.67
CA LYS A 38 10.44 -3.49 1.66
C LYS A 38 9.26 -2.97 0.84
N VAL A 39 8.21 -2.46 1.48
CA VAL A 39 7.03 -1.88 0.79
C VAL A 39 7.45 -0.68 -0.08
N ARG A 40 8.33 0.20 0.42
CA ARG A 40 8.86 1.32 -0.36
C ARG A 40 9.63 0.86 -1.59
N LYS A 41 10.53 -0.13 -1.44
CA LYS A 41 11.30 -0.69 -2.56
C LYS A 41 10.40 -1.31 -3.64
N LEU A 42 9.26 -1.88 -3.25
CA LEU A 42 8.28 -2.46 -4.17
C LEU A 42 7.42 -1.42 -4.90
N GLY A 43 7.58 -0.13 -4.59
CA GLY A 43 6.92 0.96 -5.34
C GLY A 43 5.54 1.34 -4.80
N ALA A 44 5.25 1.11 -3.52
CA ALA A 44 4.08 1.70 -2.90
C ALA A 44 4.17 3.22 -2.90
N GLU A 45 3.05 3.87 -3.23
CA GLU A 45 2.92 5.33 -3.28
C GLU A 45 2.90 5.92 -1.85
N LYS A 46 2.18 5.26 -0.95
CA LYS A 46 2.05 5.68 0.44
C LYS A 46 1.89 4.47 1.36
N ILE A 47 2.44 4.58 2.55
CA ILE A 47 2.31 3.60 3.62
C ILE A 47 1.61 4.31 4.78
N ILE A 48 0.56 3.71 5.32
CA ILE A 48 -0.24 4.28 6.42
C ILE A 48 -0.39 3.22 7.51
N ASN A 49 -0.20 3.61 8.76
CA ASN A 49 -0.53 2.75 9.88
C ASN A 49 -2.05 2.65 10.01
N LYS A 50 -2.56 1.43 10.22
CA LYS A 50 -3.98 1.18 10.42
C LYS A 50 -4.57 1.97 11.61
N ASN A 51 -3.77 2.27 12.64
CA ASN A 51 -4.18 3.07 13.79
C ASN A 51 -4.28 4.56 13.48
N ASP A 52 -3.56 5.02 12.44
CA ASP A 52 -3.54 6.43 12.00
C ASP A 52 -4.51 6.69 10.85
N LEU A 53 -5.33 5.70 10.48
CA LEU A 53 -6.29 5.82 9.39
C LEU A 53 -7.72 5.83 9.95
N ASP A 54 -8.29 7.02 10.11
CA ASP A 54 -9.70 7.17 10.40
C ASP A 54 -10.56 7.22 9.12
N LYS A 55 -11.89 7.34 9.29
CA LYS A 55 -12.82 7.42 8.16
C LYS A 55 -12.63 8.69 7.32
N THR A 56 -12.31 9.80 7.97
CA THR A 56 -12.09 11.10 7.33
C THR A 56 -10.83 11.06 6.49
N ASP A 57 -9.72 10.58 7.07
CA ASP A 57 -8.42 10.42 6.41
C ASP A 57 -8.56 9.54 5.17
N PHE A 58 -9.31 8.45 5.28
CA PHE A 58 -9.55 7.55 4.15
C PHE A 58 -10.32 8.23 3.01
N ILE A 59 -11.35 9.02 3.34
CA ILE A 59 -12.14 9.75 2.34
C ILE A 59 -11.29 10.83 1.65
N GLU A 60 -10.49 11.58 2.41
CA GLU A 60 -9.59 12.59 1.84
C GLU A 60 -8.54 11.95 0.94
N LEU A 61 -8.00 10.81 1.36
CA LEU A 61 -7.06 10.05 0.56
C LEU A 61 -7.69 9.54 -0.74
N ALA A 62 -8.91 8.99 -0.66
CA ALA A 62 -9.64 8.53 -1.84
C ALA A 62 -9.89 9.69 -2.81
N LYS A 63 -10.31 10.85 -2.32
CA LYS A 63 -10.52 12.08 -3.12
C LYS A 63 -9.25 12.59 -3.79
N LYS A 64 -8.07 12.30 -3.24
CA LYS A 64 -6.79 12.72 -3.85
C LYS A 64 -6.44 11.89 -5.10
N TYR A 65 -6.90 10.65 -5.17
CA TYR A 65 -6.52 9.69 -6.23
C TYR A 65 -7.69 9.28 -7.15
N LEU A 66 -8.89 9.82 -6.92
CA LEU A 66 -10.09 9.69 -7.77
C LEU A 66 -10.36 11.01 -8.49
#